data_AF-A0AAQ2HFY6-F1
#
_entry.id   AF-A0AAQ2HFY6-F1
#
_cell.length_a   1.000
_cell.length_b   1.000
_cell.length_c   1.000
_cell.angle_alpha   90.00
_cell.angle_beta   90.00
_cell.angle_gamma   90.00
#
_symmetry.space_group_name_H-M   'P 1'
#
loop_
_entity.id
_entity.type
_entity.pdbx_description
1 polymer ?
#
loop_
_entity_poly.entity_id
_entity_poly.type
_entity_poly.pdbx_seq_one_letter_code
_entity_poly.pdbx_strand_id
1 'polypeptide(L)'
;MKVYRAFRQSLPALTQAAGAVVLAVYPLVGKDHRWIPVSIGIALALGGALWTIFLRPTRNSLLATIANLRKQLNAHDSPDGERMTFVLGQLLHELGLSGPEHRASVFARHDDGTFTLAGRYSANGNYRIPGRAIYAASEGLVAATWGDMQSHRADLPTRRPAWNKAVAKQFNMPEAVVAALRMQSLSYVCMRIDRPEGASTRPVGVLIVESTDKEGATAEMLDEIPEIVFWRLLPTECHSHVEARRIRETSKR
;
A
#
# COMPACT_ATOMS: atom_id res chain seq x y z
N MET A 1 4.74 -26.96 5.37
CA MET A 1 3.91 -26.36 6.45
C MET A 1 2.42 -26.17 6.10
N LYS A 2 2.02 -25.92 4.84
CA LYS A 2 0.60 -25.75 4.44
C LYS A 2 -0.26 -27.03 4.60
N VAL A 3 0.28 -28.20 4.28
CA VAL A 3 -0.43 -29.50 4.38
C VAL A 3 -0.78 -29.88 5.82
N TYR A 4 0.12 -29.61 6.77
CA TYR A 4 -0.13 -29.87 8.20
C TYR A 4 -1.24 -28.99 8.79
N ARG A 5 -1.39 -27.76 8.27
CA ARG A 5 -2.45 -26.82 8.67
C ARG A 5 -3.82 -27.25 8.13
N ALA A 6 -3.87 -27.70 6.88
CA ALA A 6 -5.10 -28.22 6.27
C ALA A 6 -5.58 -29.50 6.96
N PHE A 7 -4.67 -30.41 7.30
CA PHE A 7 -4.99 -31.65 8.01
C PHE A 7 -5.49 -31.41 9.45
N ARG A 8 -4.90 -30.44 10.16
CA ARG A 8 -5.36 -30.06 11.51
C ARG A 8 -6.75 -29.41 11.52
N GLN A 9 -7.15 -28.76 10.42
CA GLN A 9 -8.45 -28.09 10.28
C GLN A 9 -9.59 -29.05 9.95
N SER A 10 -9.32 -30.16 9.25
CA SER A 10 -10.32 -31.15 8.84
C SER A 10 -10.54 -32.29 9.86
N LEU A 11 -9.58 -32.52 10.75
CA LEU A 11 -9.63 -33.55 11.79
C LEU A 11 -10.93 -33.54 12.65
N PRO A 12 -11.47 -32.39 13.09
CA PRO A 12 -12.68 -32.36 13.91
C PRO A 12 -13.96 -32.71 13.15
N ALA A 13 -14.02 -32.37 11.86
CA ALA A 13 -15.16 -32.74 11.01
C ALA A 13 -15.16 -34.25 10.73
N LEU A 14 -13.97 -34.84 10.56
CA LEU A 14 -13.81 -36.28 10.36
C LEU A 14 -14.16 -37.09 11.62
N THR A 15 -13.81 -36.62 12.82
CA THR A 15 -14.17 -37.31 14.08
C THR A 15 -15.66 -37.21 14.39
N GLN A 16 -16.31 -36.08 14.09
CA GLN A 16 -17.76 -35.94 14.20
C GLN A 16 -18.51 -36.83 13.20
N ALA A 17 -18.04 -36.88 11.93
CA ALA A 17 -18.62 -37.74 10.91
C ALA A 17 -18.46 -39.24 11.27
N ALA A 18 -17.30 -39.65 11.77
CA ALA A 18 -17.06 -41.02 12.24
C ALA A 18 -17.97 -41.38 13.43
N GLY A 19 -18.15 -40.47 14.40
CA GLY A 19 -19.06 -40.68 15.53
C GLY A 19 -20.53 -40.84 15.10
N ALA A 20 -20.98 -40.04 14.13
CA ALA A 20 -22.34 -40.14 13.58
C ALA A 20 -22.57 -41.46 12.82
N VAL A 21 -21.57 -41.93 12.05
CA VAL A 21 -21.64 -43.21 11.34
C VAL A 21 -21.71 -44.38 12.33
N VAL A 22 -20.89 -44.37 13.39
CA VAL A 22 -20.92 -45.42 14.43
C VAL A 22 -22.28 -45.46 15.15
N LEU A 23 -22.91 -44.31 15.40
CA LEU A 23 -24.26 -44.23 15.96
C LEU A 23 -25.36 -44.67 14.98
N ALA A 24 -25.16 -44.52 13.66
CA ALA A 24 -26.12 -44.95 12.65
C ALA A 24 -26.12 -46.48 12.41
N VAL A 25 -24.97 -47.15 12.61
CA VAL A 25 -24.84 -48.62 12.50
C VAL A 25 -25.28 -49.34 13.78
N TYR A 26 -25.52 -48.62 14.88
CA TYR A 26 -26.00 -49.11 16.17
C TYR A 26 -27.17 -50.12 16.14
N PRO A 27 -28.21 -49.98 15.29
CA PRO A 27 -29.34 -50.91 15.26
C PRO A 27 -28.98 -52.33 14.79
N LEU A 28 -27.85 -52.49 14.11
CA LEU A 28 -27.41 -53.76 13.50
C LEU A 28 -26.60 -54.65 14.46
N VAL A 29 -26.29 -54.17 15.67
CA VAL A 29 -25.47 -54.90 16.65
C VAL A 29 -26.35 -55.70 17.62
N GLY A 30 -25.99 -56.97 17.82
CA GLY A 30 -26.68 -57.94 18.69
C GLY A 30 -26.92 -57.41 20.11
N LYS A 31 -28.04 -57.85 20.71
CA LYS A 31 -28.65 -57.27 21.93
C LYS A 31 -27.71 -57.15 23.13
N ASP A 32 -26.72 -58.03 23.23
CA ASP A 32 -25.93 -58.20 24.45
C ASP A 32 -24.74 -57.24 24.58
N HIS A 33 -24.27 -56.55 23.53
CA HIS A 33 -23.07 -55.69 23.59
C HIS A 33 -23.30 -54.26 23.05
N ARG A 34 -24.55 -53.81 22.98
CA ARG A 34 -24.97 -52.54 22.37
C ARG A 34 -24.40 -51.28 23.02
N TRP A 35 -23.93 -51.37 24.26
CA TRP A 35 -23.44 -50.23 25.03
C TRP A 35 -22.04 -49.77 24.60
N ILE A 36 -21.18 -50.69 24.15
CA ILE A 36 -19.79 -50.39 23.75
C ILE A 36 -19.70 -49.40 22.56
N PRO A 37 -20.38 -49.62 21.41
CA PRO A 37 -20.29 -48.71 20.27
C PRO A 37 -20.92 -47.33 20.55
N VAL A 38 -21.95 -47.26 21.39
CA VAL A 38 -22.61 -45.99 21.78
C VAL A 38 -21.66 -45.12 22.60
N SER A 39 -20.98 -45.71 23.59
CA SER A 39 -20.02 -44.98 24.42
C SER A 39 -18.86 -44.43 23.58
N ILE A 40 -18.38 -45.18 22.60
CA ILE A 40 -17.31 -44.74 21.68
C ILE A 40 -17.79 -43.61 20.77
N GLY A 41 -18.99 -43.73 20.19
CA GLY A 41 -19.57 -42.69 19.32
C GLY A 41 -19.80 -41.36 20.06
N ILE A 42 -20.32 -41.42 21.29
CA ILE A 42 -20.52 -40.24 22.14
C ILE A 42 -19.16 -39.62 22.52
N ALA A 43 -18.18 -40.43 22.91
CA ALA A 43 -16.85 -39.93 23.27
C ALA A 43 -16.15 -39.22 22.09
N LEU A 44 -16.27 -39.75 20.87
CA LEU A 44 -15.72 -39.13 19.66
C LEU A 44 -16.45 -37.84 19.27
N ALA A 45 -17.78 -37.82 19.36
CA ALA A 45 -18.58 -36.64 19.06
C ALA A 45 -18.32 -35.50 20.06
N LEU A 46 -18.31 -35.81 21.37
CA LEU A 46 -18.00 -34.84 22.42
C LEU A 46 -16.55 -34.38 22.36
N GLY A 47 -15.61 -35.29 22.11
CA GLY A 47 -14.19 -34.95 21.92
C GLY A 47 -13.97 -34.00 20.74
N GLY A 48 -14.63 -34.26 19.60
CA GLY A 48 -14.59 -33.38 18.44
C GLY A 48 -15.21 -32.00 18.71
N ALA A 49 -16.37 -31.95 19.37
CA ALA A 49 -17.03 -30.70 19.75
C ALA A 49 -16.18 -29.87 20.72
N LEU A 50 -15.65 -30.50 21.79
CA LEU A 50 -14.75 -29.85 22.76
C LEU A 50 -13.48 -29.32 22.08
N TRP A 51 -12.89 -30.09 21.17
CA TRP A 51 -11.71 -29.68 20.41
C TRP A 51 -11.98 -28.48 19.50
N THR A 52 -13.16 -28.40 18.86
CA THR A 52 -13.54 -27.22 18.07
C THR A 52 -13.78 -25.98 18.93
N ILE A 53 -14.30 -26.14 20.15
CA ILE A 53 -14.52 -25.03 21.08
C ILE A 53 -13.18 -24.52 21.61
N PHE A 54 -12.25 -25.41 21.94
CA PHE A 54 -10.91 -25.05 22.46
C PHE A 54 -9.95 -24.49 21.39
N LEU A 55 -10.12 -24.85 20.11
CA LEU A 55 -9.25 -24.36 19.02
C LEU A 55 -9.79 -23.13 18.28
N ARG A 56 -11.03 -22.70 18.52
CA ARG A 56 -11.49 -21.41 18.01
C ARG A 56 -10.71 -20.31 18.75
N PRO A 57 -9.89 -19.50 18.05
CA PRO A 57 -9.27 -18.36 18.70
C PRO A 57 -10.38 -17.53 19.33
N THR A 58 -10.31 -17.37 20.65
CA THR A 58 -11.37 -16.78 21.47
C THR A 58 -11.74 -15.42 20.88
N ARG A 59 -13.02 -15.03 20.87
CA ARG A 59 -13.43 -13.69 20.39
C ARG A 59 -12.55 -12.58 20.97
N ASN A 60 -12.09 -12.77 22.21
CA ASN A 60 -11.18 -11.88 22.92
C ASN A 60 -9.77 -11.81 22.28
N SER A 61 -9.23 -12.89 21.72
CA SER A 61 -7.96 -12.85 20.99
C SER A 61 -8.12 -12.17 19.64
N LEU A 62 -9.25 -12.35 18.94
CA LEU A 62 -9.54 -11.60 17.71
C LEU A 62 -9.73 -10.11 17.98
N LEU A 63 -10.46 -9.76 19.04
CA LEU A 63 -10.64 -8.38 19.48
C LEU A 63 -9.33 -7.77 19.96
N ALA A 64 -8.48 -8.54 20.63
CA ALA A 64 -7.14 -8.11 21.01
C ALA A 64 -6.25 -7.93 19.77
N THR A 65 -6.35 -8.78 18.75
CA THR A 65 -5.65 -8.59 17.48
C THR A 65 -6.16 -7.36 16.73
N ILE A 66 -7.47 -7.13 16.65
CA ILE A 66 -8.05 -5.91 16.07
C ILE A 66 -7.64 -4.68 16.86
N ALA A 67 -7.68 -4.73 18.20
CA ALA A 67 -7.26 -3.63 19.05
C ALA A 67 -5.76 -3.38 18.95
N ASN A 68 -4.93 -4.41 18.82
CA ASN A 68 -3.49 -4.29 18.68
C ASN A 68 -3.08 -3.86 17.27
N LEU A 69 -3.79 -4.29 16.22
CA LEU A 69 -3.63 -3.77 14.86
C LEU A 69 -4.09 -2.31 14.78
N ARG A 70 -5.23 -1.97 15.38
CA ARG A 70 -5.72 -0.60 15.50
C ARG A 70 -4.77 0.25 16.34
N LYS A 71 -4.16 -0.31 17.38
CA LYS A 71 -3.10 0.32 18.17
C LYS A 71 -1.80 0.42 17.40
N GLN A 72 -1.46 -0.51 16.50
CA GLN A 72 -0.31 -0.35 15.58
C GLN A 72 -0.60 0.74 14.54
N LEU A 73 -1.82 0.79 14.00
CA LEU A 73 -2.32 1.86 13.13
C LEU A 73 -2.39 3.23 13.84
N ASN A 74 -2.73 3.26 15.13
CA ASN A 74 -2.86 4.48 15.94
C ASN A 74 -1.57 4.82 16.72
N ALA A 75 -0.63 3.89 16.90
CA ALA A 75 0.72 4.19 17.38
C ALA A 75 1.59 4.69 16.22
N HIS A 76 1.20 4.36 14.98
CA HIS A 76 1.42 5.17 13.78
C HIS A 76 0.42 6.34 13.72
N ASP A 77 0.27 7.11 14.80
CA ASP A 77 -0.14 8.53 14.76
C ASP A 77 1.04 9.38 14.24
N SER A 78 1.71 8.84 13.24
CA SER A 78 2.83 9.41 12.55
C SER A 78 2.33 10.49 11.59
N PRO A 79 3.05 11.60 11.44
CA PRO A 79 2.66 12.72 10.59
C PRO A 79 2.26 12.20 9.21
N ASP A 80 1.11 12.65 8.71
CA ASP A 80 0.34 12.25 7.50
C ASP A 80 1.10 11.61 6.30
N GLY A 81 2.40 11.78 6.18
CA GLY A 81 3.25 11.20 5.15
C GLY A 81 3.68 9.74 5.35
N GLU A 82 3.57 9.11 6.53
CA GLU A 82 4.01 7.70 6.69
C GLU A 82 3.12 6.69 5.94
N ARG A 83 1.79 6.91 5.94
CA ARG A 83 0.86 6.08 5.17
C ARG A 83 1.11 6.20 3.68
N MET A 84 1.23 7.43 3.18
CA MET A 84 1.60 7.70 1.79
C MET A 84 2.94 7.04 1.44
N THR A 85 3.92 7.11 2.33
CA THR A 85 5.24 6.48 2.14
C THR A 85 5.14 4.96 2.05
N PHE A 86 4.30 4.32 2.86
CA PHE A 86 4.04 2.89 2.77
C PHE A 86 3.39 2.52 1.44
N VAL A 87 2.34 3.23 1.03
CA VAL A 87 1.64 3.03 -0.25
C VAL A 87 2.61 3.14 -1.42
N LEU A 88 3.48 4.15 -1.41
CA LEU A 88 4.51 4.33 -2.44
C LEU A 88 5.56 3.22 -2.46
N GLY A 89 5.91 2.69 -1.29
CA GLY A 89 6.81 1.54 -1.20
C GLY A 89 6.22 0.27 -1.80
N GLN A 90 4.93 0.00 -1.56
CA GLN A 90 4.23 -1.13 -2.17
C GLN A 90 4.06 -0.94 -3.68
N LEU A 91 3.74 0.28 -4.13
CA LEU A 91 3.65 0.60 -5.55
C LEU A 91 4.97 0.33 -6.28
N LEU A 92 6.11 0.79 -5.74
CA LEU A 92 7.42 0.47 -6.33
C LEU A 92 7.73 -1.03 -6.30
N HIS A 93 7.31 -1.74 -5.25
CA HIS A 93 7.52 -3.18 -5.16
C HIS A 93 6.77 -3.95 -6.26
N GLU A 94 5.51 -3.61 -6.50
CA GLU A 94 4.69 -4.23 -7.54
C GLU A 94 5.21 -3.93 -8.96
N LEU A 95 5.78 -2.75 -9.19
CA LEU A 95 6.48 -2.39 -10.43
C LEU A 95 7.87 -3.05 -10.58
N GLY A 96 8.33 -3.82 -9.59
CA GLY A 96 9.69 -4.40 -9.60
C GLY A 96 10.82 -3.40 -9.32
N LEU A 97 10.50 -2.17 -8.88
CA LEU A 97 11.42 -1.05 -8.67
C LEU A 97 11.87 -0.89 -7.21
N SER A 98 12.21 -2.01 -6.57
CA SER A 98 12.62 -2.00 -5.14
C SER A 98 14.07 -1.56 -4.89
N GLY A 99 14.84 -1.28 -5.95
CA GLY A 99 16.24 -0.92 -5.88
C GLY A 99 16.53 0.50 -5.34
N PRO A 100 17.77 0.78 -4.88
CA PRO A 100 18.20 2.09 -4.36
C PRO A 100 18.23 3.22 -5.41
N GLU A 101 18.19 2.88 -6.70
CA GLU A 101 18.16 3.77 -7.85
C GLU A 101 16.79 4.42 -8.06
N HIS A 102 15.73 3.87 -7.48
CA HIS A 102 14.35 4.33 -7.69
C HIS A 102 13.82 5.17 -6.53
N ARG A 103 12.95 6.11 -6.87
CA ARG A 103 12.18 6.92 -5.92
C ARG A 103 10.77 7.15 -6.43
N ALA A 104 9.79 7.08 -5.54
CA ALA A 104 8.44 7.55 -5.78
C ALA A 104 8.13 8.74 -4.87
N SER A 105 7.51 9.78 -5.41
CA SER A 105 7.04 10.94 -4.66
C SER A 105 5.62 11.29 -5.08
N VAL A 106 4.78 11.65 -4.11
CA VAL A 106 3.44 12.19 -4.37
C VAL A 106 3.37 13.62 -3.90
N PHE A 107 2.85 14.48 -4.77
CA PHE A 107 2.63 15.88 -4.51
C PHE A 107 1.13 16.19 -4.53
N ALA A 108 0.60 16.70 -3.43
CA ALA A 108 -0.81 17.11 -3.35
C ALA A 108 -0.96 18.56 -3.81
N ARG A 109 -2.03 18.84 -4.55
CA ARG A 109 -2.37 20.20 -5.01
C ARG A 109 -3.25 20.90 -3.98
N HIS A 110 -2.92 22.16 -3.68
CA HIS A 110 -3.71 23.04 -2.81
C HIS A 110 -4.54 24.03 -3.61
N ASP A 111 -5.54 24.64 -2.96
CA ASP A 111 -6.44 25.62 -3.57
C ASP A 111 -5.71 26.88 -4.05
N ASP A 112 -4.59 27.25 -3.41
CA ASP A 112 -3.72 28.36 -3.80
C ASP A 112 -2.87 28.08 -5.06
N GLY A 113 -3.02 26.88 -5.64
CA GLY A 113 -2.28 26.44 -6.80
C GLY A 113 -0.91 25.82 -6.49
N THR A 114 -0.46 25.83 -5.24
CA THR A 114 0.82 25.22 -4.87
C THR A 114 0.73 23.70 -4.76
N PHE A 115 1.87 23.05 -4.88
CA PHE A 115 2.02 21.62 -4.62
C PHE A 115 2.87 21.40 -3.38
N THR A 116 2.46 20.47 -2.51
CA THR A 116 3.32 20.02 -1.39
C THR A 116 3.61 18.55 -1.46
N LEU A 117 4.80 18.17 -1.00
CA LEU A 117 5.19 16.78 -0.86
C LEU A 117 4.29 16.09 0.18
N ALA A 118 3.40 15.22 -0.27
CA ALA A 118 2.51 14.43 0.59
C ALA A 118 3.21 13.17 1.11
N GLY A 119 4.08 12.57 0.31
CA GLY A 119 4.89 11.43 0.72
C GLY A 119 5.97 11.09 -0.29
N ARG A 120 6.98 10.35 0.18
CA ARG A 120 8.12 9.96 -0.63
C ARG A 120 8.70 8.64 -0.13
N TYR A 121 8.93 7.72 -1.05
CA TYR A 121 9.58 6.46 -0.78
C TYR A 121 10.80 6.25 -1.69
N SER A 122 11.85 5.68 -1.12
CA SER A 122 13.06 5.21 -1.79
C SER A 122 13.75 4.19 -0.89
N ALA A 123 14.34 3.15 -1.47
CA ALA A 123 15.20 2.22 -0.74
C ALA A 123 16.51 2.89 -0.31
N ASN A 124 17.00 3.85 -1.09
CA ASN A 124 18.14 4.69 -0.72
C ASN A 124 17.72 5.76 0.30
N GLY A 125 18.33 5.72 1.49
CA GLY A 125 18.05 6.64 2.59
C GLY A 125 18.32 8.10 2.25
N ASN A 126 19.31 8.41 1.41
CA ASN A 126 19.61 9.78 1.00
C ASN A 126 18.51 10.36 0.08
N TYR A 127 17.91 9.53 -0.75
CA TYR A 127 16.84 9.94 -1.67
C TYR A 127 15.47 9.98 -1.01
N ARG A 128 15.30 9.30 0.13
CA ARG A 128 14.09 9.33 0.96
C ARG A 128 13.90 10.69 1.65
N ILE A 129 14.98 11.37 2.01
CA ILE A 129 14.92 12.64 2.76
C ILE A 129 14.26 13.72 1.88
N PRO A 130 13.17 14.36 2.37
CA PRO A 130 12.59 15.51 1.70
C PRO A 130 13.64 16.60 1.44
N GLY A 131 13.61 17.15 0.23
CA GLY A 131 14.38 18.35 -0.10
C GLY A 131 13.46 19.55 -0.03
N ARG A 132 13.02 19.98 -1.21
CA ARG A 132 11.98 21.00 -1.38
C ARG A 132 10.60 20.44 -1.02
N ALA A 133 9.91 21.11 -0.09
CA ALA A 133 8.59 20.70 0.39
C ALA A 133 7.43 21.30 -0.42
N ILE A 134 7.62 22.48 -1.03
CA ILE A 134 6.57 23.23 -1.73
C ILE A 134 7.05 23.64 -3.13
N TYR A 135 6.22 23.41 -4.14
CA TYR A 135 6.43 23.82 -5.53
C TYR A 135 5.33 24.80 -5.95
N ALA A 136 5.70 25.83 -6.70
CA ALA A 136 4.72 26.74 -7.29
C ALA A 136 3.94 26.04 -8.42
N ALA A 137 2.78 26.61 -8.78
CA ALA A 137 1.89 26.06 -9.80
C ALA A 137 2.54 25.87 -11.18
N SER A 138 3.61 26.62 -11.46
CA SER A 138 4.30 26.73 -12.75
C SER A 138 5.70 26.14 -12.76
N GLU A 139 6.11 25.45 -11.69
CA GLU A 139 7.48 24.97 -11.53
C GLU A 139 7.55 23.45 -11.37
N GLY A 140 8.57 22.87 -11.99
CA GLY A 140 8.93 21.48 -11.83
C GLY A 140 8.09 20.52 -12.65
N LEU A 141 8.47 19.25 -12.55
CA LEU A 141 7.80 18.15 -13.22
C LEU A 141 6.35 17.97 -12.76
N VAL A 142 6.02 18.41 -11.53
CA VAL A 142 4.66 18.45 -11.00
C VAL A 142 3.74 19.37 -11.80
N ALA A 143 4.23 20.56 -12.17
CA ALA A 143 3.46 21.52 -12.95
C ALA A 143 3.24 21.04 -14.39
N ALA A 144 4.28 20.51 -15.03
CA ALA A 144 4.20 19.93 -16.36
C ALA A 144 3.19 18.78 -16.42
N THR A 145 3.31 17.81 -15.50
CA THR A 145 2.41 16.63 -15.45
C THR A 145 0.97 17.02 -15.14
N TRP A 146 0.75 18.06 -14.34
CA TRP A 146 -0.61 18.52 -14.03
C TRP A 146 -1.40 18.94 -15.27
N GLY A 147 -0.74 19.61 -16.22
CA GLY A 147 -1.32 20.00 -17.51
C GLY A 147 -1.49 18.82 -18.47
N ASP A 148 -0.44 18.01 -18.62
CA ASP A 148 -0.38 16.93 -19.62
C ASP A 148 -1.09 15.63 -19.17
N MET A 149 -1.58 15.58 -17.92
CA MET A 149 -2.14 14.42 -17.22
C MET A 149 -1.14 13.29 -16.95
N GLN A 150 -0.25 12.99 -17.89
CA GLN A 150 0.79 11.99 -17.72
C GLN A 150 2.02 12.33 -18.58
N SER A 151 3.20 11.90 -18.15
CA SER A 151 4.41 12.08 -18.94
C SER A 151 5.47 11.03 -18.62
N HIS A 152 6.27 10.68 -19.62
CA HIS A 152 7.48 9.89 -19.49
C HIS A 152 8.67 10.67 -20.06
N ARG A 153 9.83 10.58 -19.40
CA ARG A 153 11.08 11.23 -19.83
C ARG A 153 12.26 10.32 -19.52
N ALA A 154 13.15 10.09 -20.48
CA ALA A 154 14.38 9.30 -20.31
C ALA A 154 15.59 9.90 -21.08
N ASP A 155 15.44 11.10 -21.64
CA ASP A 155 16.38 11.76 -22.55
C ASP A 155 17.36 12.71 -21.85
N LEU A 156 17.46 12.64 -20.51
CA LEU A 156 18.28 13.58 -19.76
C LEU A 156 19.79 13.28 -19.83
N PRO A 157 20.65 14.33 -19.78
CA PRO A 157 22.09 14.16 -19.77
C PRO A 157 22.60 13.40 -18.54
N THR A 158 23.62 12.56 -18.72
CA THR A 158 24.24 11.80 -17.61
C THR A 158 25.26 12.62 -16.82
N ARG A 159 25.82 13.69 -17.40
CA ARG A 159 26.75 14.58 -16.71
C ARG A 159 25.99 15.63 -15.89
N ARG A 160 26.28 15.71 -14.59
CA ARG A 160 25.56 16.59 -13.65
C ARG A 160 25.42 18.05 -14.10
N PRO A 161 26.45 18.76 -14.59
CA PRO A 161 26.27 20.15 -15.04
C PRO A 161 25.31 20.29 -16.23
N ALA A 162 25.40 19.38 -17.20
CA ALA A 162 24.48 19.36 -18.35
C ALA A 162 23.06 18.98 -17.93
N TRP A 163 22.93 18.03 -16.99
CA TRP A 163 21.67 17.63 -16.39
C TRP A 163 21.00 18.79 -15.66
N ASN A 164 21.74 19.53 -14.82
CA ASN A 164 21.22 20.68 -14.08
C ASN A 164 20.61 21.71 -15.04
N LYS A 165 21.34 22.05 -16.12
CA LYS A 165 20.88 23.01 -17.12
C LYS A 165 19.66 22.51 -17.89
N ALA A 166 19.65 21.24 -18.26
CA ALA A 166 18.53 20.62 -18.97
C ALA A 166 17.25 20.63 -18.10
N VAL A 167 17.34 20.14 -16.87
CA VAL A 167 16.21 20.08 -15.91
C VAL A 167 15.71 21.48 -15.54
N ALA A 168 16.63 22.43 -15.28
CA ALA A 168 16.27 23.81 -14.98
C ALA A 168 15.47 24.46 -16.11
N LYS A 169 15.94 24.31 -17.35
CA LYS A 169 15.27 24.84 -18.54
C LYS A 169 13.94 24.13 -18.81
N GLN A 170 13.93 22.80 -18.80
CA GLN A 170 12.78 22.00 -19.22
C GLN A 170 11.62 22.10 -18.24
N PHE A 171 11.90 22.22 -16.95
CA PHE A 171 10.86 22.25 -15.91
C PHE A 171 10.70 23.61 -15.25
N ASN A 172 11.23 24.67 -15.87
CA ASN A 172 11.12 26.05 -15.38
C ASN A 172 11.53 26.16 -13.89
N MET A 173 12.69 25.61 -13.55
CA MET A 173 13.22 25.61 -12.18
C MET A 173 14.53 26.43 -12.12
N PRO A 174 14.78 27.19 -11.04
CA PRO A 174 16.05 27.85 -10.85
C PRO A 174 17.21 26.84 -10.81
N GLU A 175 18.28 27.10 -11.54
CA GLU A 175 19.41 26.16 -11.68
C GLU A 175 20.07 25.85 -10.33
N ALA A 176 20.12 26.81 -9.40
CA ALA A 176 20.59 26.62 -8.03
C ALA A 176 19.71 25.62 -7.24
N VAL A 177 18.39 25.64 -7.46
CA VAL A 177 17.45 24.68 -6.84
C VAL A 177 17.67 23.29 -7.42
N VAL A 178 17.85 23.19 -8.74
CA VAL A 178 18.14 21.92 -9.42
C VAL A 178 19.48 21.33 -8.97
N ALA A 179 20.51 22.17 -8.84
CA ALA A 179 21.82 21.75 -8.38
C ALA A 179 21.81 21.20 -6.93
N ALA A 180 20.87 21.65 -6.10
CA ALA A 180 20.68 21.15 -4.74
C ALA A 180 19.88 19.83 -4.67
N LEU A 181 19.36 19.31 -5.80
CA LEU A 181 18.64 18.04 -5.82
C LEU A 181 19.60 16.87 -5.57
N ARG A 182 19.31 16.12 -4.50
CA ARG A 182 20.09 14.95 -4.07
C ARG A 182 20.17 13.85 -5.13
N MET A 183 19.09 13.64 -5.88
CA MET A 183 18.98 12.60 -6.89
C MET A 183 19.14 13.20 -8.28
N GLN A 184 20.02 12.60 -9.08
CA GLN A 184 20.13 12.88 -10.52
C GLN A 184 19.28 11.87 -11.27
N SER A 185 18.00 12.14 -11.40
CA SER A 185 17.13 11.18 -12.06
C SER A 185 17.29 11.31 -13.57
N LEU A 186 17.55 10.18 -14.22
CA LEU A 186 17.75 10.09 -15.67
C LEU A 186 16.48 9.65 -16.39
N SER A 187 15.56 9.03 -15.67
CA SER A 187 14.23 8.69 -16.15
C SER A 187 13.13 9.06 -15.17
N TYR A 188 11.95 9.33 -15.71
CA TYR A 188 10.75 9.76 -14.99
C TYR A 188 9.50 9.17 -15.64
N VAL A 189 8.57 8.72 -14.80
CA VAL A 189 7.18 8.42 -15.13
C VAL A 189 6.31 9.21 -14.18
N CYS A 190 5.43 10.04 -14.72
CA CYS A 190 4.61 10.95 -13.94
C CYS A 190 3.16 10.83 -14.35
N MET A 191 2.26 10.84 -13.35
CA MET A 191 0.82 10.72 -13.57
C MET A 191 0.06 11.65 -12.64
N ARG A 192 -0.95 12.34 -13.18
CA ARG A 192 -1.89 13.12 -12.40
C ARG A 192 -2.83 12.19 -11.67
N ILE A 193 -3.02 12.47 -10.39
CA ILE A 193 -3.90 11.71 -9.52
C ILE A 193 -5.26 12.41 -9.56
N ASP A 194 -6.24 11.72 -10.12
CA ASP A 194 -7.61 12.19 -10.27
C ASP A 194 -8.53 11.42 -9.31
N ARG A 195 -9.38 12.14 -8.58
CA ARG A 195 -10.38 11.59 -7.67
C ARG A 195 -11.74 11.58 -8.37
N PRO A 196 -12.51 10.47 -8.31
CA PRO A 196 -13.90 10.48 -8.75
C PRO A 196 -14.74 11.45 -7.90
N GLU A 197 -15.50 12.32 -8.56
CA GLU A 197 -16.43 13.27 -7.96
C GLU A 197 -17.75 13.27 -8.76
N GLY A 198 -18.67 12.40 -8.33
CA GLY A 198 -19.92 12.14 -9.05
C GLY A 198 -19.67 11.52 -10.42
N ALA A 199 -20.15 12.19 -11.48
CA ALA A 199 -19.91 11.81 -12.88
C ALA A 199 -18.62 12.42 -13.46
N SER A 200 -17.88 13.21 -12.67
CA SER A 200 -16.65 13.90 -13.09
C SER A 200 -15.43 13.41 -12.32
N THR A 201 -14.25 13.85 -12.73
CA THR A 201 -13.02 13.68 -11.95
C THR A 201 -12.50 15.03 -11.49
N ARG A 202 -11.96 15.07 -10.28
CA ARG A 202 -11.25 16.22 -9.73
C ARG A 202 -9.78 15.88 -9.55
N PRO A 203 -8.86 16.62 -10.16
CA PRO A 203 -7.44 16.39 -9.96
C PRO A 203 -7.03 16.80 -8.55
N VAL A 204 -6.25 15.96 -7.86
CA VAL A 204 -5.88 16.14 -6.45
C VAL A 204 -4.38 16.11 -6.20
N GLY A 205 -3.59 15.56 -7.11
CA GLY A 205 -2.14 15.54 -6.97
C GLY A 205 -1.40 14.99 -8.20
N VAL A 206 -0.11 14.74 -8.03
CA VAL A 206 0.77 14.15 -9.04
C VAL A 206 1.65 13.08 -8.38
N LEU A 207 1.69 11.89 -8.98
CA LEU A 207 2.68 10.86 -8.71
C LEU A 207 3.88 11.08 -9.63
N ILE A 208 5.08 10.98 -9.07
CA ILE A 208 6.35 10.96 -9.80
C ILE A 208 7.12 9.72 -9.37
N VAL A 209 7.36 8.81 -10.32
CA VAL A 209 8.33 7.72 -10.21
C VAL A 209 9.55 8.12 -11.01
N GLU A 210 10.74 8.00 -10.41
CA GLU A 210 11.98 8.43 -11.03
C GLU A 210 13.13 7.49 -10.70
N SER A 211 14.08 7.36 -11.63
CA SER A 211 15.26 6.51 -11.46
C SER A 211 16.55 7.23 -11.84
N THR A 212 17.66 6.87 -11.19
CA THR A 212 19.01 7.27 -11.64
C THR A 212 19.48 6.50 -12.87
N ASP A 213 18.74 5.49 -13.33
CA ASP A 213 18.96 4.79 -14.59
C ASP A 213 18.02 5.33 -15.67
N LYS A 214 18.47 5.40 -16.93
CA LYS A 214 17.66 5.81 -18.08
C LYS A 214 16.55 4.81 -18.40
N GLU A 215 16.79 3.53 -18.16
CA GLU A 215 15.82 2.47 -18.41
C GLU A 215 15.05 2.08 -17.13
N GLY A 216 15.25 2.82 -16.03
CA GLY A 216 14.70 2.48 -14.73
C GLY A 216 13.26 2.94 -14.48
N ALA A 217 12.74 3.90 -15.25
CA ALA A 217 11.35 4.31 -15.22
C ALA A 217 10.86 4.43 -16.67
N THR A 218 10.14 3.43 -17.15
CA THR A 218 9.85 3.24 -18.58
C THR A 218 8.45 3.69 -18.95
N ALA A 219 8.19 3.90 -20.25
CA ALA A 219 6.90 4.38 -20.72
C ALA A 219 5.75 3.40 -20.43
N GLU A 220 6.03 2.09 -20.41
CA GLU A 220 5.07 1.02 -20.14
C GLU A 220 4.42 1.17 -18.75
N MET A 221 5.15 1.75 -17.80
CA MET A 221 4.62 2.00 -16.45
C MET A 221 3.41 2.93 -16.43
N LEU A 222 3.20 3.74 -17.48
CA LEU A 222 2.00 4.58 -17.61
C LEU A 222 0.71 3.74 -17.69
N ASP A 223 0.80 2.55 -18.27
CA ASP A 223 -0.32 1.61 -18.39
C ASP A 223 -0.39 0.67 -17.18
N GLU A 224 0.75 0.35 -16.54
CA GLU A 224 0.81 -0.56 -15.38
C GLU A 224 0.37 0.11 -14.07
N ILE A 225 0.76 1.36 -13.84
CA ILE A 225 0.47 2.07 -12.58
C ILE A 225 -1.04 2.11 -12.27
N PRO A 226 -1.94 2.44 -13.22
CA PRO A 226 -3.39 2.45 -12.96
C PRO A 226 -3.98 1.11 -12.49
N GLU A 227 -3.36 0.00 -12.88
CA GLU A 227 -3.82 -1.36 -12.55
C GLU A 227 -3.40 -1.80 -11.13
N ILE A 228 -2.41 -1.14 -10.55
CA ILE A 228 -1.93 -1.42 -9.19
C ILE A 228 -2.99 -1.02 -8.15
N VAL A 229 -3.28 -1.91 -7.20
CA VAL A 229 -4.29 -1.66 -6.16
C VAL A 229 -3.95 -0.41 -5.33
N PHE A 230 -2.66 -0.20 -5.06
CA PHE A 230 -2.15 0.94 -4.29
C PHE A 230 -2.33 2.29 -5.00
N TRP A 231 -2.41 2.33 -6.35
CA TRP A 231 -2.73 3.55 -7.09
C TRP A 231 -4.10 4.12 -6.69
N ARG A 232 -5.08 3.23 -6.47
CA ARG A 232 -6.46 3.61 -6.09
C ARG A 232 -6.55 4.28 -4.71
N LEU A 233 -5.52 4.15 -3.87
CA LEU A 233 -5.46 4.79 -2.56
C LEU A 233 -4.95 6.23 -2.63
N LEU A 234 -4.15 6.56 -3.64
CA LEU A 234 -3.49 7.87 -3.74
C LEU A 234 -4.47 9.06 -3.74
N PRO A 235 -5.63 9.04 -4.43
CA PRO A 235 -6.54 10.17 -4.40
C PRO A 235 -7.07 10.50 -3.00
N THR A 236 -7.36 9.46 -2.20
CA THR A 236 -7.84 9.60 -0.82
C THR A 236 -6.75 10.16 0.07
N GLU A 237 -5.54 9.61 -0.02
CA GLU A 237 -4.40 10.05 0.80
C GLU A 237 -3.98 11.50 0.46
N CYS A 238 -4.02 11.90 -0.82
CA CYS A 238 -3.79 13.29 -1.22
C CYS A 238 -4.82 14.24 -0.59
N HIS A 239 -6.10 13.88 -0.62
CA HIS A 239 -7.16 14.70 -0.04
C HIS A 239 -7.00 14.83 1.48
N SER A 240 -6.75 13.72 2.19
CA SER A 240 -6.48 13.74 3.63
C SER A 240 -5.28 14.61 4.00
N HIS A 241 -4.22 14.59 3.19
CA HIS A 241 -3.05 15.45 3.39
C HIS A 241 -3.38 16.95 3.29
N VAL A 242 -4.18 17.34 2.29
CA VAL A 242 -4.60 18.74 2.10
C VAL A 242 -5.47 19.21 3.27
N GLU A 243 -6.46 18.40 3.68
CA GLU A 243 -7.34 18.75 4.81
C GLU A 243 -6.57 18.85 6.14
N ALA A 244 -5.66 17.91 6.42
CA ALA A 244 -4.83 17.95 7.63
C ALA A 244 -3.95 19.21 7.69
N ARG A 245 -3.46 19.69 6.54
CA ARG A 245 -2.73 20.96 6.46
C ARG A 245 -3.66 22.15 6.71
N ARG A 246 -4.83 22.20 6.07
CA ARG A 246 -5.82 23.27 6.25
C ARG A 246 -6.21 23.43 7.72
N ILE A 247 -6.49 22.32 8.41
CA ILE A 247 -6.82 22.32 9.85
C ILE A 247 -5.68 22.94 10.67
N ARG A 248 -4.42 22.52 10.43
CA ARG A 248 -3.23 23.06 11.12
C ARG A 248 -2.98 24.54 10.88
N GLU A 249 -3.37 25.07 9.71
CA GLU A 249 -3.26 26.49 9.40
C GLU A 249 -4.36 27.30 10.07
N THR A 250 -5.58 26.77 10.14
CA THR A 250 -6.70 27.40 10.85
C THR A 250 -6.53 27.40 12.36
N SER A 251 -5.94 26.36 12.96
CA SER A 251 -5.72 26.27 14.41
C SER A 251 -4.61 27.19 14.94
N LYS A 252 -3.85 27.82 14.05
CA LYS A 252 -2.78 28.78 14.40
C LYS A 252 -3.22 30.24 14.32
N ARG A 253 -4.44 30.50 13.88
CA ARG A 253 -5.06 31.83 13.83
C ARG A 253 -5.98 32.00 15.05
#